data_AF-A0ABD2YKC7-F1
#
_entry.id   AF-A0ABD2YKC7-F1
#
_cell.length_a   1.000
_cell.length_b   1.000
_cell.length_c   1.000
_cell.angle_alpha   90.00
_cell.angle_beta   90.00
_cell.angle_gamma   90.00
#
_symmetry.space_group_name_H-M   'P 1'
#
loop_
_entity.id
_entity.type
_entity.pdbx_description
1 polymer ?
#
loop_
_entity_poly.entity_id
_entity_poly.type
_entity_poly.pdbx_seq_one_letter_code
_entity_poly.pdbx_strand_id
1 'polypeptide(L)'
;MYANFKLKFKDKQLRDIMWTAAKSYVPDRFKAQMREMQAISPDAHPWLRAIPSNLWARHTFSPRSKCDLLSNNICECFNQYIKEARHEPVLTMFEMIRRQIMCKFHEKRQWAAKLKHKICPRIIEKVEN
;
A
#
# COMPACT_ATOMS: atom_id res chain seq x y z
N MET A 1 5.24 -4.67 5.97
CA MET A 1 5.67 -3.96 7.20
C MET A 1 4.51 -3.64 8.15
N TYR A 2 3.50 -2.83 7.75
CA TYR A 2 2.30 -2.58 8.58
C TYR A 2 1.59 -3.86 9.06
N ALA A 3 1.40 -4.84 8.18
CA ALA A 3 0.82 -6.13 8.55
C ALA A 3 1.63 -6.85 9.64
N ASN A 4 2.96 -6.87 9.51
CA ASN A 4 3.86 -7.48 10.50
C ASN A 4 3.82 -6.73 11.83
N PHE A 5 3.78 -5.39 11.79
CA PHE A 5 3.63 -4.56 12.99
C PHE A 5 2.32 -4.85 13.70
N LYS A 6 1.19 -4.93 12.97
CA LYS A 6 -0.12 -5.28 13.53
C LYS A 6 -0.17 -6.68 14.14
N LEU A 7 0.53 -7.65 13.54
CA LEU A 7 0.60 -9.02 14.05
C LEU A 7 1.40 -9.10 15.36
N LYS A 8 2.52 -8.36 15.44
CA LYS A 8 3.40 -8.35 16.60
C LYS A 8 2.87 -7.48 17.74
N PHE A 9 2.33 -6.32 17.42
CA PHE A 9 1.80 -5.34 18.37
C PHE A 9 0.29 -5.18 18.15
N LYS A 10 -0.50 -5.89 18.97
CA LYS A 10 -1.98 -5.94 18.86
C LYS A 10 -2.68 -4.69 19.41
N ASP A 11 -1.92 -3.72 19.89
CA ASP A 11 -2.42 -2.44 20.42
C ASP A 11 -2.89 -1.50 19.29
N LYS A 12 -4.06 -0.85 19.46
CA LYS A 12 -4.61 0.09 18.48
C LYS A 12 -3.86 1.42 18.45
N GLN A 13 -3.56 1.99 19.61
CA GLN A 13 -2.84 3.25 19.72
C GLN A 13 -1.46 3.16 19.06
N LEU A 14 -0.74 2.05 19.27
CA LEU A 14 0.55 1.83 18.60
C LEU A 14 0.43 1.80 17.07
N ARG A 15 -0.65 1.20 16.53
CA ARG A 15 -0.90 1.19 15.08
C ARG A 15 -1.22 2.57 14.54
N ASP A 16 -2.00 3.34 15.27
CA ASP A 16 -2.40 4.69 14.86
C ASP A 16 -1.19 5.63 14.86
N ILE A 17 -0.32 5.55 15.87
CA ILE A 17 0.96 6.31 15.93
C ILE A 17 1.89 5.88 14.80
N MET A 18 2.07 4.58 14.60
CA MET A 18 2.90 4.04 13.52
C MET A 18 2.43 4.51 12.13
N TRP A 19 1.12 4.53 11.90
CA TRP A 19 0.53 5.02 10.66
C TRP A 19 0.69 6.54 10.50
N THR A 20 0.55 7.29 11.58
CA THR A 20 0.74 8.75 11.60
C THR A 20 2.20 9.12 11.33
N ALA A 21 3.15 8.40 11.94
CA ALA A 21 4.57 8.50 11.65
C ALA A 21 4.86 8.23 10.16
N ALA A 22 4.32 7.13 9.62
CA ALA A 22 4.50 6.75 8.21
C ALA A 22 3.99 7.84 7.25
N LYS A 23 2.88 8.51 7.59
CA LYS A 23 2.27 9.58 6.79
C LYS A 23 2.92 10.96 6.93
N SER A 24 3.78 11.16 7.93
CA SER A 24 4.37 12.46 8.17
C SER A 24 5.24 12.92 6.99
N TYR A 25 4.99 14.15 6.53
CA TYR A 25 5.83 14.83 5.54
C TYR A 25 7.06 15.50 6.15
N VAL A 26 6.99 15.83 7.44
CA VAL A 26 8.04 16.59 8.13
C VAL A 26 8.86 15.65 9.01
N PRO A 27 10.20 15.65 8.90
CA PRO A 27 11.06 14.79 9.72
C PRO A 27 10.86 14.98 11.23
N ASP A 28 10.60 16.21 11.69
CA ASP A 28 10.42 16.47 13.11
C ASP A 28 9.09 15.96 13.66
N ARG A 29 8.01 16.03 12.86
CA ARG A 29 6.74 15.37 13.21
C ARG A 29 6.89 13.86 13.25
N PHE A 30 7.67 13.27 12.35
CA PHE A 30 8.01 11.85 12.40
C PHE A 30 8.74 11.49 13.68
N LYS A 31 9.79 12.24 14.05
CA LYS A 31 10.54 12.02 15.30
C LYS A 31 9.65 12.14 16.54
N ALA A 32 8.72 13.10 16.56
CA ALA A 32 7.78 13.25 17.66
C ALA A 32 6.90 12.00 17.83
N GLN A 33 6.35 11.47 16.73
CA GLN A 33 5.56 10.24 16.75
C GLN A 33 6.38 9.01 17.18
N MET A 34 7.65 8.91 16.78
CA MET A 34 8.54 7.84 17.23
C MET A 34 8.82 7.92 18.74
N ARG A 35 8.99 9.14 19.30
CA ARG A 35 9.15 9.32 20.76
C ARG A 35 7.88 8.94 21.52
N GLU A 36 6.72 9.30 20.99
CA GLU A 36 5.42 8.92 21.56
C GLU A 36 5.27 7.39 21.61
N MET A 37 5.62 6.71 20.51
CA MET A 37 5.64 5.24 20.46
C MET A 37 6.57 4.63 21.51
N GLN A 38 7.75 5.22 21.72
CA GLN A 38 8.73 4.75 22.71
C GLN A 38 8.20 4.88 24.13
N ALA A 39 7.44 5.94 24.42
CA ALA A 39 6.83 6.13 25.74
C ALA A 39 5.72 5.10 26.03
N ILE A 40 5.00 4.65 25.00
CA ILE A 40 3.92 3.66 25.14
C ILE A 40 4.46 2.23 25.17
N SER A 41 5.45 1.92 24.32
CA SER A 41 6.01 0.59 24.22
C SER A 41 7.52 0.64 24.00
N PRO A 42 8.32 0.14 24.96
CA PRO A 42 9.76 0.06 24.81
C PRO A 42 10.19 -0.93 23.72
N ASP A 43 9.33 -1.86 23.31
CA ASP A 43 9.63 -2.88 22.29
C ASP A 43 9.24 -2.45 20.87
N ALA A 44 8.14 -1.68 20.73
CA ALA A 44 7.63 -1.27 19.42
C ALA A 44 8.57 -0.30 18.70
N HIS A 45 9.14 0.66 19.44
CA HIS A 45 10.04 1.65 18.88
C HIS A 45 11.33 1.03 18.31
N PRO A 46 12.10 0.20 19.05
CA PRO A 46 13.27 -0.48 18.51
C PRO A 46 12.95 -1.36 17.31
N TRP A 47 11.83 -2.10 17.35
CA TRP A 47 11.41 -2.95 16.25
C TRP A 47 11.18 -2.14 14.97
N LEU A 48 10.47 -1.01 15.08
CA LEU A 48 10.16 -0.16 13.92
C LEU A 48 11.39 0.60 13.43
N ARG A 49 12.26 1.04 14.34
CA ARG A 49 13.53 1.72 14.02
C ARG A 49 14.52 0.82 13.29
N ALA A 50 14.46 -0.50 13.49
CA ALA A 50 15.29 -1.46 12.75
C ALA A 50 14.95 -1.52 11.25
N ILE A 51 13.78 -1.00 10.84
CA ILE A 51 13.36 -0.95 9.44
C ILE A 51 13.73 0.42 8.86
N PRO A 52 14.56 0.48 7.80
CA PRO A 52 14.95 1.75 7.17
C PRO A 52 13.74 2.62 6.80
N SER A 53 13.72 3.86 7.27
CA SER A 53 12.58 4.78 7.10
C SER A 53 12.31 5.12 5.63
N ASN A 54 13.33 5.11 4.77
CA ASN A 54 13.20 5.26 3.31
C ASN A 54 12.33 4.20 2.63
N LEU A 55 12.02 3.09 3.31
CA LEU A 55 11.14 2.06 2.77
C LEU A 55 9.66 2.31 3.09
N TRP A 56 9.34 3.24 3.99
CA TRP A 56 7.96 3.33 4.52
C TRP A 56 7.49 4.66 5.08
N ALA A 57 8.39 5.59 5.41
CA ALA A 57 8.06 6.86 6.02
C ALA A 57 8.12 7.98 4.98
N ARG A 58 6.99 8.66 4.76
CA ARG A 58 6.80 9.58 3.65
C ARG A 58 7.82 10.72 3.57
N HIS A 59 8.22 11.28 4.72
CA HIS A 59 9.21 12.37 4.78
C HIS A 59 10.57 12.03 4.15
N THR A 60 10.87 10.75 3.92
CA THR A 60 12.12 10.29 3.31
C THR A 60 12.01 9.98 1.81
N PHE A 61 10.79 9.98 1.26
CA PHE A 61 10.58 9.65 -0.14
C PHE A 61 11.02 10.81 -1.03
N SER A 62 11.42 10.47 -2.26
CA SER A 62 11.79 11.50 -3.25
C SER A 62 10.59 12.42 -3.51
N PRO A 63 10.77 13.75 -3.51
CA PRO A 63 9.71 14.70 -3.85
C PRO A 63 9.22 14.56 -5.29
N ARG A 64 9.98 13.85 -6.15
CA ARG A 64 9.54 13.49 -7.50
C ARG A 64 8.42 12.45 -7.50
N SER A 65 8.38 11.58 -6.48
CA SER A 65 7.36 10.55 -6.35
C SER A 65 6.11 11.13 -5.69
N LYS A 66 5.12 11.49 -6.51
CA LYS A 66 3.80 11.98 -6.05
C LYS A 66 2.85 10.81 -5.78
N CYS A 67 3.24 9.90 -4.91
CA CYS A 67 2.42 8.75 -4.54
C CYS A 67 1.90 8.92 -3.10
N ASP A 68 0.57 8.91 -2.94
CA ASP A 68 -0.06 8.89 -1.61
C ASP A 68 -0.08 7.50 -0.97
N LEU A 69 0.27 6.46 -1.75
CA LEU A 69 0.26 5.09 -1.27
C LEU A 69 1.54 4.78 -0.52
N LEU A 70 1.39 4.55 0.78
CA LEU A 70 2.46 4.11 1.68
C LEU A 70 2.50 2.58 1.84
N SER A 71 1.59 1.87 1.17
CA SER A 71 1.51 0.41 1.22
C SER A 71 2.14 -0.22 -0.01
N ASN A 72 2.76 -1.38 0.21
CA ASN A 72 3.33 -2.22 -0.85
C ASN A 72 2.26 -3.01 -1.63
N ASN A 73 0.98 -2.76 -1.38
CA ASN A 73 -0.12 -3.55 -1.91
C ASN A 73 -0.14 -3.58 -3.44
N ILE A 74 0.20 -2.48 -4.11
CA ILE A 74 0.23 -2.45 -5.59
C ILE A 74 1.32 -3.38 -6.12
N CYS A 75 2.51 -3.33 -5.55
CA CYS A 75 3.60 -4.22 -5.92
C CYS A 75 3.26 -5.68 -5.64
N GLU A 76 2.64 -5.97 -4.48
CA GLU A 76 2.20 -7.31 -4.12
C GLU A 76 1.13 -7.83 -5.09
N CYS A 77 0.11 -7.03 -5.39
CA CYS A 77 -0.92 -7.37 -6.36
C CYS A 77 -0.33 -7.60 -7.76
N PHE A 78 0.60 -6.75 -8.20
CA PHE A 78 1.25 -6.90 -9.49
C PHE A 78 2.13 -8.16 -9.55
N ASN A 79 2.96 -8.39 -8.53
CA ASN A 79 3.81 -9.58 -8.44
C ASN A 79 3.01 -10.89 -8.42
N GLN A 80 1.85 -10.88 -7.76
CA GLN A 80 0.94 -12.01 -7.78
C GLN A 80 0.29 -12.18 -9.16
N TYR A 81 -0.09 -11.08 -9.80
CA TYR A 81 -0.71 -11.09 -11.14
C TYR A 81 0.22 -11.65 -12.21
N ILE A 82 1.51 -11.32 -12.17
CA ILE A 82 2.49 -11.83 -13.14
C ILE A 82 3.20 -13.11 -12.68
N LYS A 83 2.77 -13.73 -11.58
CA LYS A 83 3.52 -14.81 -10.92
C LYS A 83 3.86 -15.95 -11.88
N GLU A 84 2.87 -16.46 -12.62
CA GLU A 84 3.05 -17.55 -13.59
C GLU A 84 3.92 -17.11 -14.78
N ALA A 85 3.61 -15.96 -15.37
CA ALA A 85 4.33 -15.43 -16.53
C ALA A 85 5.84 -15.24 -16.26
N ARG A 86 6.24 -14.91 -15.03
CA ARG A 86 7.65 -14.71 -14.66
C ARG A 86 8.51 -15.98 -14.70
N HIS A 87 7.90 -17.16 -14.72
CA HIS A 87 8.62 -18.42 -14.81
C HIS A 87 8.94 -18.82 -16.26
N GLU A 88 8.48 -18.04 -17.23
CA GLU A 88 8.64 -18.30 -18.66
C GLU A 88 9.81 -17.54 -19.28
N PRO A 89 10.33 -17.98 -20.45
CA PRO A 89 11.27 -17.20 -21.24
C PRO A 89 10.75 -15.80 -21.55
N VAL A 90 11.66 -14.83 -21.71
CA VAL A 90 11.35 -13.39 -21.83
C VAL A 90 10.22 -13.10 -22.83
N LEU A 91 10.25 -13.72 -24.02
CA LEU A 91 9.24 -13.51 -25.05
C LEU A 91 7.86 -14.01 -24.61
N THR A 92 7.81 -15.24 -24.08
CA THR A 92 6.58 -15.87 -23.58
C THR A 92 6.02 -15.11 -22.38
N MET A 93 6.87 -14.67 -21.45
CA MET A 93 6.50 -13.84 -20.32
C MET A 93 5.77 -12.56 -20.76
N PHE A 94 6.35 -11.82 -21.72
CA PHE A 94 5.72 -10.59 -22.22
C PHE A 94 4.40 -10.85 -22.91
N GLU A 95 4.31 -11.89 -23.72
CA GLU A 95 3.08 -12.26 -24.42
C GLU A 95 1.97 -12.65 -23.44
N MET A 96 2.30 -13.41 -22.38
CA MET A 96 1.36 -13.74 -21.32
C MET A 96 0.87 -12.48 -20.58
N ILE A 97 1.78 -11.59 -20.16
CA ILE A 97 1.41 -10.34 -19.48
C ILE A 97 0.50 -9.49 -20.38
N ARG A 98 0.83 -9.36 -21.66
CA ARG A 98 0.04 -8.63 -22.65
C ARG A 98 -1.39 -9.19 -22.73
N ARG A 99 -1.53 -10.51 -22.93
CA ARG A 99 -2.83 -11.18 -23.00
C ARG A 99 -3.65 -10.99 -21.73
N GLN A 100 -3.03 -11.16 -20.56
CA GLN A 100 -3.70 -10.96 -19.27
C GLN A 100 -4.25 -9.54 -19.13
N ILE A 101 -3.47 -8.51 -19.47
CA ILE A 101 -3.90 -7.11 -19.40
C ILE A 101 -5.06 -6.86 -20.38
N MET A 102 -4.98 -7.39 -21.60
CA MET A 102 -6.04 -7.25 -22.59
C MET A 102 -7.37 -7.87 -22.13
N CYS A 103 -7.34 -9.11 -21.63
CA CYS A 103 -8.53 -9.77 -21.09
C CYS A 103 -9.14 -8.95 -19.95
N LYS A 104 -8.31 -8.48 -19.00
CA LYS A 104 -8.76 -7.66 -17.88
C LYS A 104 -9.43 -6.35 -18.33
N PHE A 105 -8.86 -5.66 -19.32
CA PHE A 105 -9.47 -4.44 -19.86
C PHE A 105 -10.77 -4.72 -20.61
N HIS A 106 -10.85 -5.86 -21.30
CA HIS A 106 -12.09 -6.27 -21.95
C HIS A 106 -13.19 -6.55 -20.92
N GLU A 107 -12.91 -7.36 -19.90
CA GLU A 107 -13.83 -7.65 -18.80
C GLU A 107 -14.28 -6.37 -18.07
N LYS A 108 -13.36 -5.45 -17.79
CA LYS A 108 -13.68 -4.17 -17.13
C LYS A 108 -14.57 -3.29 -17.99
N ARG A 109 -14.36 -3.25 -19.32
CA ARG A 109 -15.26 -2.55 -20.24
C ARG A 109 -16.65 -3.17 -20.25
N GLN A 110 -16.74 -4.50 -20.36
CA GLN A 110 -18.04 -5.18 -20.32
C GLN A 110 -18.77 -4.94 -18.99
N TRP A 111 -18.06 -4.97 -17.88
CA TRP A 111 -18.62 -4.66 -16.57
C TRP A 111 -19.10 -3.20 -16.49
N ALA A 112 -18.30 -2.24 -16.96
CA ALA A 112 -18.65 -0.83 -16.97
C ALA A 112 -19.86 -0.54 -17.86
N ALA A 113 -19.99 -1.22 -19.01
CA ALA A 113 -21.13 -1.08 -19.92
C ALA A 113 -22.47 -1.52 -19.29
N LYS A 114 -22.43 -2.37 -18.26
CA LYS A 114 -23.62 -2.81 -17.50
C LYS A 114 -24.01 -1.83 -16.40
N LEU A 115 -23.18 -0.83 -16.09
CA LEU A 115 -23.49 0.15 -15.04
C LEU A 115 -24.58 1.10 -15.53
N LYS A 116 -25.62 1.26 -14.72
CA LYS A 116 -26.73 2.19 -14.98
C LYS A 116 -26.37 3.64 -14.68
N HIS A 117 -25.40 3.84 -13.79
CA HIS A 117 -24.98 5.16 -13.31
C HIS A 117 -23.58 5.48 -13.79
N LYS A 118 -23.30 6.78 -13.96
CA LYS A 118 -21.96 7.28 -14.30
C LYS A 118 -20.95 7.11 -13.16
N ILE A 119 -21.43 6.79 -11.96
CA ILE A 119 -20.63 6.63 -10.75
C ILE A 119 -20.55 5.14 -10.41
N CYS A 120 -19.36 4.67 -10.01
CA CYS A 120 -19.16 3.30 -9.55
C CYS A 120 -20.06 2.98 -8.36
N PRO A 121 -20.75 1.81 -8.33
CA PRO A 121 -21.71 1.46 -7.26
C PRO A 121 -21.14 1.59 -5.85
N ARG A 122 -19.87 1.21 -5.65
CA ARG A 122 -19.19 1.30 -4.35
C ARG A 122 -19.03 2.73 -3.82
N ILE A 123 -18.99 3.72 -4.70
CA ILE A 123 -18.91 5.13 -4.30
C ILE A 123 -20.30 5.65 -3.97
N ILE A 124 -21.32 5.27 -4.74
CA ILE A 124 -22.73 5.60 -4.45
C ILE A 124 -23.09 5.11 -3.05
N GLU A 125 -22.81 3.85 -2.74
CA GLU A 125 -23.06 3.24 -1.42
C GLU A 125 -22.40 3.99 -0.25
N LYS A 126 -21.25 4.64 -0.47
CA LYS A 126 -20.53 5.41 0.55
C LYS A 126 -21.01 6.84 0.72
N VAL A 127 -21.78 7.35 -0.24
CA VAL A 127 -22.31 8.72 -0.22
C VAL A 127 -23.75 8.72 0.27
N GLU A 128 -24.49 7.65 -0.03
CA GLU A 128 -25.89 7.48 0.36
C GLU A 128 -26.06 6.83 1.75
N ASN A 129 -25.00 6.22 2.31
CA ASN A 129 -24.91 5.76 3.70
C ASN A 129 -23.85 6.55 4.47
#